data_AF-A0A953BF80-F1
#
_entry.id   AF-A0A953BF80-F1
#
_cell.length_a   1.000
_cell.length_b   1.000
_cell.length_c   1.000
_cell.angle_alpha   90.00
_cell.angle_beta   90.00
_cell.angle_gamma   90.00
#
_symmetry.space_group_name_H-M   'P 1'
#
loop_
_entity.id
_entity.type
_entity.pdbx_description
1 polymer ?
#
loop_
_entity_poly.entity_id
_entity_poly.type
_entity_poly.pdbx_seq_one_letter_code
_entity_poly.pdbx_strand_id
1 'polypeptide(L)'
;MRTILLIAAVAPLFFLVGIGLRPAPTEKPLVSLQGSSSAVTKGRVEVITDPDRWEVVWKEHKGRTLERTAHGFDVIPQVDFQRCMVFAAFTGTAKNGAGIEVTEVLTREGHTVIRYDRIAFQTASFEGEDKGIDTTDYGFAVLSRTTLPIILEENTQSLIGRPPIWTERQRLPSPPAVPEAPRTN
;
A
#
# COMPACT_ATOMS: atom_id res chain seq x y z
N MET A 1 -62.26 -43.97 -27.41
CA MET A 1 -60.89 -43.42 -27.60
C MET A 1 -60.73 -42.21 -26.69
N ARG A 2 -59.97 -42.34 -25.59
CA ARG A 2 -59.55 -41.21 -24.75
C ARG A 2 -58.10 -41.47 -24.36
N THR A 3 -57.20 -40.77 -25.06
CA THR A 3 -55.76 -40.87 -24.89
C THR A 3 -55.35 -40.03 -23.68
N ILE A 4 -54.69 -40.66 -22.71
CA ILE A 4 -54.06 -40.01 -21.55
C ILE A 4 -52.65 -39.60 -21.98
N LEU A 5 -52.31 -38.31 -21.83
CA LEU A 5 -50.94 -37.81 -21.97
C LEU A 5 -50.42 -37.42 -20.58
N LEU A 6 -49.52 -38.22 -20.02
CA LEU A 6 -48.76 -37.89 -18.81
C LEU A 6 -47.49 -37.14 -19.23
N ILE A 7 -47.39 -35.86 -18.88
CA ILE A 7 -46.17 -35.07 -19.02
C ILE A 7 -45.39 -35.22 -17.71
N ALA A 8 -44.29 -35.98 -17.75
CA ALA A 8 -43.34 -36.06 -16.65
C ALA A 8 -42.50 -34.78 -16.65
N ALA A 9 -42.70 -33.93 -15.65
CA ALA A 9 -41.89 -32.74 -15.41
C ALA A 9 -40.54 -33.15 -14.80
N VAL A 10 -39.47 -33.06 -15.59
CA VAL A 10 -38.09 -33.17 -15.10
C VAL A 10 -37.70 -31.80 -14.56
N ALA A 11 -37.73 -31.63 -13.22
CA ALA A 11 -37.26 -30.41 -12.58
C ALA A 11 -35.71 -30.36 -12.62
N PRO A 12 -35.08 -29.32 -13.20
CA PRO A 12 -33.65 -29.15 -13.10
C PRO A 12 -33.30 -28.76 -11.65
N LEU A 13 -32.62 -29.67 -10.97
CA LEU A 13 -32.02 -29.45 -9.66
C LEU A 13 -30.84 -28.47 -9.84
N PHE A 14 -31.13 -27.16 -9.77
CA PHE A 14 -30.08 -26.14 -9.69
C PHE A 14 -29.38 -26.29 -8.34
N PHE A 15 -28.29 -27.05 -8.31
CA PHE A 15 -27.28 -26.92 -7.28
C PHE A 15 -26.68 -25.51 -7.40
N LEU A 16 -27.26 -24.57 -6.66
CA LEU A 16 -26.58 -23.35 -6.25
C LEU A 16 -25.40 -23.78 -5.39
N VAL A 17 -24.29 -24.13 -6.04
CA VAL A 17 -22.98 -24.15 -5.41
C VAL A 17 -22.70 -22.70 -5.08
N GLY A 18 -23.14 -22.28 -3.90
CA GLY A 18 -22.63 -21.09 -3.25
C GLY A 18 -21.16 -21.32 -3.01
N ILE A 19 -20.33 -21.03 -4.01
CA ILE A 19 -18.91 -20.83 -3.84
C ILE A 19 -18.83 -19.62 -2.93
N GLY A 20 -18.80 -19.87 -1.63
CA GLY A 20 -18.54 -18.86 -0.62
C GLY A 20 -17.15 -18.33 -0.92
N LEU A 21 -17.09 -17.22 -1.67
CA LEU A 21 -15.88 -16.42 -1.83
C LEU A 21 -15.48 -15.98 -0.44
N ARG A 22 -14.64 -16.78 0.22
CA ARG A 22 -13.97 -16.35 1.43
C ARG A 22 -13.20 -15.08 1.04
N PRO A 23 -13.41 -13.95 1.73
CA PRO A 23 -12.60 -12.78 1.47
C PRO A 23 -11.14 -13.18 1.62
N ALA A 24 -10.31 -12.76 0.66
CA ALA A 24 -8.89 -13.02 0.71
C ALA A 24 -8.34 -12.52 2.07
N PRO A 25 -7.42 -13.28 2.71
CA PRO A 25 -6.77 -12.82 3.92
C PRO A 25 -6.21 -11.41 3.71
N THR A 26 -6.52 -10.53 4.67
CA THR A 26 -5.99 -9.16 4.71
C THR A 26 -4.87 -9.13 5.73
N GLU A 27 -3.71 -8.63 5.32
CA GLU A 27 -2.59 -8.35 6.22
C GLU A 27 -2.51 -6.85 6.49
N LYS A 28 -2.06 -6.51 7.69
CA LYS A 28 -1.70 -5.14 8.07
C LYS A 28 -0.18 -4.99 8.01
N PRO A 29 0.34 -3.77 7.78
CA PRO A 29 1.77 -3.52 7.93
C PRO A 29 2.29 -3.96 9.30
N LEU A 30 3.52 -4.47 9.32
CA LEU A 30 4.23 -4.81 10.55
C LEU A 30 4.61 -3.53 11.32
N VAL A 31 4.97 -2.49 10.58
CA VAL A 31 5.30 -1.16 11.08
C VAL A 31 4.82 -0.14 10.05
N SER A 32 4.27 0.99 10.52
CA SER A 32 3.92 2.15 9.69
C SER A 32 4.56 3.41 10.27
N LEU A 33 5.19 4.20 9.41
CA LEU A 33 5.73 5.53 9.71
C LEU A 33 5.17 6.51 8.69
N GLN A 34 4.54 7.58 9.14
CA GLN A 34 3.92 8.54 8.25
C GLN A 34 4.02 9.96 8.82
N GLY A 35 3.92 10.95 7.96
CA GLY A 35 3.92 12.34 8.38
C GLY A 35 3.75 13.30 7.22
N SER A 36 3.64 14.60 7.53
CA SER A 36 3.40 15.68 6.58
C SER A 36 4.67 16.42 6.11
N SER A 37 5.85 15.93 6.50
CA SER A 37 7.14 16.61 6.32
C SER A 37 8.20 15.66 5.78
N SER A 38 8.51 15.79 4.48
CA SER A 38 9.54 15.05 3.76
C SER A 38 10.36 16.03 2.91
N ALA A 39 11.66 15.78 2.75
CA ALA A 39 12.48 16.57 1.83
C ALA A 39 12.20 16.23 0.34
N VAL A 40 11.43 15.18 0.06
CA VAL A 40 11.04 14.78 -1.30
C VAL A 40 9.90 15.66 -1.81
N THR A 41 10.16 16.47 -2.84
CA THR A 41 9.19 17.44 -3.40
C THR A 41 8.43 16.95 -4.63
N LYS A 42 8.87 15.84 -5.24
CA LYS A 42 8.17 15.20 -6.38
C LYS A 42 7.49 13.92 -5.90
N GLY A 43 6.19 13.82 -6.12
CA GLY A 43 5.42 12.65 -5.71
C GLY A 43 5.87 11.38 -6.44
N ARG A 44 5.95 10.27 -5.70
CA ARG A 44 6.27 8.94 -6.22
C ARG A 44 5.91 7.86 -5.21
N VAL A 45 5.77 6.64 -5.69
CA VAL A 45 5.57 5.44 -4.87
C VAL A 45 6.54 4.36 -5.34
N GLU A 46 7.10 3.59 -4.42
CA GLU A 46 7.98 2.48 -4.71
C GLU A 46 7.88 1.38 -3.65
N VAL A 47 8.15 0.14 -4.06
CA VAL A 47 8.37 -0.99 -3.15
C VAL A 47 9.85 -1.34 -3.16
N ILE A 48 10.45 -1.32 -1.99
CA ILE A 48 11.88 -1.46 -1.76
C ILE A 48 12.12 -2.84 -1.17
N THR A 49 12.97 -3.62 -1.83
CA THR A 49 13.28 -5.01 -1.45
C THR A 49 14.77 -5.21 -1.19
N ASP A 50 15.52 -4.11 -1.15
CA ASP A 50 16.97 -4.03 -1.12
C ASP A 50 17.42 -2.99 -0.07
N PRO A 51 18.38 -3.33 0.81
CA PRO A 51 18.84 -2.45 1.87
C PRO A 51 19.52 -1.17 1.35
N ASP A 52 20.29 -1.26 0.26
CA ASP A 52 21.02 -0.10 -0.29
C ASP A 52 20.03 0.93 -0.85
N ARG A 53 18.99 0.45 -1.56
CA ARG A 53 17.90 1.33 -2.02
C ARG A 53 17.14 1.96 -0.85
N TRP A 54 16.93 1.22 0.23
CA TRP A 54 16.26 1.77 1.41
C TRP A 54 17.04 2.90 2.06
N GLU A 55 18.35 2.74 2.21
CA GLU A 55 19.23 3.79 2.71
C GLU A 55 19.13 5.07 1.85
N VAL A 56 19.16 4.94 0.53
CA VAL A 56 19.01 6.08 -0.38
C VAL A 56 17.65 6.76 -0.19
N VAL A 57 16.55 6.01 -0.17
CA VAL A 57 15.20 6.57 -0.01
C VAL A 57 15.03 7.27 1.35
N TRP A 58 15.56 6.68 2.42
CA TRP A 58 15.50 7.29 3.74
C TRP A 58 16.30 8.60 3.80
N LYS A 59 17.49 8.63 3.20
CA LYS A 59 18.31 9.85 3.09
C LYS A 59 17.62 10.94 2.28
N GLU A 60 17.01 10.58 1.15
CA GLU A 60 16.22 11.51 0.34
C GLU A 60 15.03 12.08 1.14
N HIS A 61 14.34 11.24 1.91
CA HIS A 61 13.24 11.65 2.78
C HIS A 61 13.68 12.63 3.87
N LYS A 62 14.77 12.34 4.57
CA LYS A 62 15.27 13.19 5.67
C LYS A 62 15.97 14.46 5.17
N GLY A 63 16.55 14.42 3.98
CA GLY A 63 17.30 15.55 3.41
C GLY A 63 18.38 16.04 4.38
N ARG A 64 18.35 17.34 4.72
CA ARG A 64 19.32 17.97 5.64
C ARG A 64 19.06 17.70 7.12
N THR A 65 17.96 17.02 7.45
CA THR A 65 17.53 16.73 8.83
C THR A 65 17.86 15.31 9.28
N LEU A 66 18.75 14.62 8.54
CA LEU A 66 19.18 13.28 8.87
C LEU A 66 19.93 13.29 10.21
N GLU A 67 19.38 12.55 11.17
CA GLU A 67 19.99 12.38 12.48
C GLU A 67 21.27 11.57 12.37
N ARG A 68 22.24 11.89 13.24
CA ARG A 68 23.51 11.17 13.33
C ARG A 68 23.74 10.70 14.75
N THR A 69 24.31 9.52 14.87
CA THR A 69 24.80 8.97 16.13
C THR A 69 25.95 9.81 16.69
N ALA A 70 26.34 9.57 17.95
CA ALA A 70 27.51 10.21 18.56
C ALA A 70 28.82 9.94 17.78
N HIS A 71 28.87 8.88 16.99
CA HIS A 71 30.00 8.51 16.15
C HIS A 71 29.91 9.06 14.71
N GLY A 72 28.89 9.88 14.42
CA GLY A 72 28.71 10.53 13.12
C GLY A 72 28.04 9.67 12.05
N PHE A 73 27.64 8.42 12.35
CA PHE A 73 26.87 7.59 11.43
C PHE A 73 25.43 8.05 11.31
N ASP A 74 24.88 8.03 10.10
CA ASP A 74 23.49 8.35 9.82
C ASP A 74 22.54 7.34 10.50
N VAL A 75 21.44 7.83 11.07
CA VAL A 75 20.42 6.99 11.72
C VAL A 75 19.36 6.58 10.69
N ILE A 76 19.39 5.29 10.33
CA ILE A 76 18.49 4.69 9.34
C ILE A 76 17.79 3.47 9.97
N PRO A 77 16.44 3.39 9.87
CA PRO A 77 15.70 2.22 10.36
C PRO A 77 16.20 0.93 9.72
N GLN A 78 16.54 -0.03 10.56
CA GLN A 78 16.96 -1.35 10.12
C GLN A 78 15.73 -2.19 9.76
N VAL A 79 15.77 -2.86 8.61
CA VAL A 79 14.70 -3.74 8.11
C VAL A 79 15.33 -5.07 7.72
N ASP A 80 14.73 -6.17 8.17
CA ASP A 80 15.11 -7.50 7.72
C ASP A 80 14.53 -7.75 6.31
N PHE A 81 15.29 -7.38 5.27
CA PHE A 81 14.88 -7.56 3.88
C PHE A 81 14.82 -9.02 3.42
N GLN A 82 15.29 -10.00 4.22
CA GLN A 82 15.04 -11.42 3.92
C GLN A 82 13.58 -11.80 4.12
N ARG A 83 12.91 -11.15 5.09
CA ARG A 83 11.53 -11.45 5.49
C ARG A 83 10.55 -10.34 5.15
N CYS A 84 11.05 -9.13 4.94
CA CYS A 84 10.25 -7.94 4.74
C CYS A 84 10.59 -7.21 3.43
N MET A 85 9.69 -6.31 3.05
CA MET A 85 9.90 -5.26 2.08
C MET A 85 9.34 -3.94 2.63
N VAL A 86 9.75 -2.82 2.07
CA VAL A 86 9.24 -1.50 2.47
C VAL A 86 8.43 -0.90 1.33
N PHE A 87 7.17 -0.58 1.59
CA PHE A 87 6.41 0.33 0.75
C PHE A 87 6.78 1.77 1.15
N ALA A 88 7.16 2.60 0.18
CA ALA A 88 7.45 4.01 0.38
C ALA A 88 6.60 4.86 -0.58
N ALA A 89 5.89 5.83 -0.04
CA ALA A 89 5.09 6.76 -0.81
C ALA A 89 5.36 8.20 -0.39
N PHE A 90 5.38 9.10 -1.37
CA PHE A 90 5.57 10.53 -1.21
C PHE A 90 4.55 11.25 -2.07
N THR A 91 3.86 12.25 -1.52
CA THR A 91 2.97 13.11 -2.33
C THR A 91 3.75 14.18 -3.09
N GLY A 92 4.95 14.52 -2.64
CA GLY A 92 5.66 15.72 -3.08
C GLY A 92 5.03 16.98 -2.48
N THR A 93 5.20 18.13 -3.12
CA THR A 93 4.56 19.37 -2.66
C THR A 93 3.04 19.26 -2.78
N ALA A 94 2.34 19.35 -1.65
CA ALA A 94 0.89 19.23 -1.54
C ALA A 94 0.32 20.20 -0.48
N LYS A 95 -1.00 20.18 -0.30
CA LYS A 95 -1.73 20.96 0.72
C LYS A 95 -2.45 20.04 1.69
N ASN A 96 -2.50 20.41 2.97
CA ASN A 96 -3.36 19.83 3.99
C ASN A 96 -3.27 18.29 4.13
N GLY A 97 -2.07 17.73 4.02
CA GLY A 97 -1.84 16.29 4.27
C GLY A 97 -1.18 16.01 5.62
N ALA A 98 -1.45 14.83 6.16
CA ALA A 98 -0.90 14.34 7.43
C ALA A 98 -0.04 13.06 7.26
N GLY A 99 0.04 12.51 6.05
CA GLY A 99 0.79 11.29 5.75
C GLY A 99 0.08 10.40 4.75
N ILE A 100 0.70 9.26 4.48
CA ILE A 100 0.16 8.19 3.65
C ILE A 100 0.16 6.91 4.48
N GLU A 101 -0.96 6.18 4.48
CA GLU A 101 -1.14 4.94 5.23
C GLU A 101 -1.39 3.77 4.27
N VAL A 102 -0.77 2.61 4.53
CA VAL A 102 -1.18 1.35 3.90
C VAL A 102 -2.36 0.77 4.66
N THR A 103 -3.53 0.74 4.02
CA THR A 103 -4.79 0.33 4.65
C THR A 103 -5.01 -1.17 4.57
N GLU A 104 -4.61 -1.82 3.47
CA GLU A 104 -4.75 -3.25 3.25
C GLU A 104 -3.60 -3.82 2.42
N VAL A 105 -3.14 -5.02 2.80
CA VAL A 105 -2.31 -5.88 1.95
C VAL A 105 -3.07 -7.16 1.68
N LEU A 106 -3.23 -7.52 0.42
CA LEU A 106 -4.09 -8.61 -0.04
C LEU A 106 -3.32 -9.53 -0.96
N THR A 107 -3.59 -10.83 -0.89
CA THR A 107 -3.16 -11.77 -1.93
C THR A 107 -4.37 -12.18 -2.77
N ARG A 108 -4.35 -11.89 -4.08
CA ARG A 108 -5.44 -12.19 -5.01
C ARG A 108 -4.89 -12.68 -6.33
N GLU A 109 -5.40 -13.81 -6.83
CA GLU A 109 -5.20 -14.25 -8.23
C GLU A 109 -3.73 -14.26 -8.69
N GLY A 110 -2.80 -14.63 -7.79
CA GLY A 110 -1.37 -14.67 -8.11
C GLY A 110 -0.64 -13.32 -8.01
N HIS A 111 -1.26 -12.30 -7.41
CA HIS A 111 -0.66 -11.00 -7.14
C HIS A 111 -0.83 -10.60 -5.67
N THR A 112 0.09 -9.75 -5.20
CA THR A 112 -0.06 -9.00 -3.96
C THR A 112 -0.60 -7.61 -4.29
N VAL A 113 -1.71 -7.19 -3.68
CA VAL A 113 -2.26 -5.84 -3.82
C VAL A 113 -1.97 -5.07 -2.54
N ILE A 114 -1.33 -3.90 -2.67
CA ILE A 114 -1.07 -2.97 -1.58
C ILE A 114 -1.97 -1.76 -1.79
N ARG A 115 -2.93 -1.57 -0.88
CA ARG A 115 -3.84 -0.43 -0.88
C ARG A 115 -3.34 0.62 0.09
N TYR A 116 -3.31 1.86 -0.36
CA TYR A 116 -2.89 2.97 0.46
C TYR A 116 -3.83 4.16 0.31
N ASP A 117 -3.86 5.00 1.33
CA ASP A 117 -4.69 6.19 1.41
C ASP A 117 -3.85 7.39 1.87
N ARG A 118 -4.16 8.56 1.33
CA ARG A 118 -3.57 9.81 1.78
C ARG A 118 -4.44 10.38 2.89
N ILE A 119 -3.87 10.56 4.07
CA ILE A 119 -4.58 11.18 5.18
C ILE A 119 -4.55 12.69 4.95
N ALA A 120 -5.69 13.28 4.63
CA ALA A 120 -5.87 14.71 4.46
C ALA A 120 -6.70 15.31 5.59
N PHE A 121 -6.50 16.60 5.87
CA PHE A 121 -7.31 17.37 6.80
C PHE A 121 -7.87 18.61 6.11
N GLN A 122 -8.80 19.29 6.78
CA GLN A 122 -9.32 20.57 6.34
C GLN A 122 -8.86 21.66 7.31
N THR A 123 -8.53 22.80 6.74
CA THR A 123 -8.26 24.04 7.46
C THR A 123 -9.51 24.91 7.45
N ALA A 124 -9.63 25.80 8.42
CA ALA A 124 -10.69 26.82 8.44
C ALA A 124 -10.02 28.19 8.42
N SER A 125 -10.50 29.08 7.55
CA SER A 125 -10.13 30.49 7.54
C SER A 125 -11.33 31.30 8.01
N PHE A 126 -11.14 32.10 9.06
CA PHE A 126 -12.19 32.95 9.62
C PHE A 126 -12.23 34.36 8.98
N GLU A 127 -11.21 34.74 8.21
CA GLU A 127 -11.04 36.10 7.66
C GLU A 127 -10.54 36.13 6.20
N GLY A 128 -10.95 35.18 5.36
CA GLY A 128 -10.62 35.20 3.93
C GLY A 128 -10.50 33.82 3.28
N GLU A 129 -9.86 33.78 2.11
CA GLU A 129 -9.62 32.53 1.36
C GLU A 129 -8.78 31.54 2.19
N ASP A 130 -9.24 30.29 2.31
CA ASP A 130 -8.47 29.23 2.92
C ASP A 130 -7.32 28.79 2.00
N LYS A 131 -6.10 29.17 2.37
CA LYS A 131 -4.89 28.86 1.60
C LYS A 131 -4.35 27.46 1.87
N GLY A 132 -4.87 26.77 2.89
CA GLY A 132 -4.30 25.52 3.40
C GLY A 132 -2.86 25.65 3.90
N ILE A 133 -2.34 24.54 4.43
CA ILE A 133 -0.98 24.37 4.91
C ILE A 133 -0.20 23.60 3.85
N ASP A 134 0.95 24.15 3.43
CA ASP A 134 1.87 23.44 2.54
C ASP A 134 2.47 22.23 3.26
N THR A 135 2.49 21.10 2.58
CA THR A 135 2.87 19.79 3.13
C THR A 135 3.69 19.00 2.11
N THR A 136 4.44 18.03 2.61
CA THR A 136 5.25 17.07 1.83
C THR A 136 5.05 15.69 2.44
N ASP A 137 3.86 15.15 2.23
CA ASP A 137 3.42 13.95 2.94
C ASP A 137 4.22 12.73 2.52
N TYR A 138 4.43 11.84 3.47
CA TYR A 138 5.05 10.56 3.24
C TYR A 138 4.38 9.44 4.02
N GLY A 139 4.61 8.22 3.56
CA GLY A 139 4.28 6.99 4.26
C GLY A 139 5.33 5.93 3.97
N PHE A 140 5.79 5.27 5.02
CA PHE A 140 6.59 4.05 4.95
C PHE A 140 5.82 2.94 5.67
N ALA A 141 5.74 1.77 5.04
CA ALA A 141 5.15 0.60 5.66
C ALA A 141 6.09 -0.61 5.47
N VAL A 142 6.42 -1.28 6.57
CA VAL A 142 7.16 -2.55 6.53
C VAL A 142 6.15 -3.67 6.35
N LEU A 143 6.27 -4.42 5.26
CA LEU A 143 5.34 -5.46 4.84
C LEU A 143 6.06 -6.80 4.79
N SER A 144 5.30 -7.89 4.99
CA SER A 144 5.77 -9.25 4.69
C SER A 144 6.29 -9.32 3.25
N ARG A 145 7.46 -9.93 3.05
CA ARG A 145 8.03 -10.08 1.70
C ARG A 145 7.15 -11.02 0.87
N THR A 146 6.84 -10.60 -0.36
CA THR A 146 6.12 -11.40 -1.35
C THR A 146 7.05 -11.79 -2.50
N THR A 147 6.75 -12.92 -3.14
CA THR A 147 7.35 -13.36 -4.42
C THR A 147 6.40 -13.15 -5.60
N LEU A 148 5.18 -12.68 -5.33
CA LEU A 148 4.17 -12.41 -6.34
C LEU A 148 4.37 -11.01 -6.95
N PRO A 149 3.92 -10.76 -8.19
CA PRO A 149 3.84 -9.41 -8.72
C PRO A 149 2.94 -8.52 -7.85
N ILE A 150 3.26 -7.23 -7.81
CA ILE A 150 2.63 -6.28 -6.89
C ILE A 150 1.77 -5.28 -7.66
N ILE A 151 0.57 -5.02 -7.16
CA ILE A 151 -0.32 -3.96 -7.63
C ILE A 151 -0.44 -2.92 -6.51
N LEU A 152 -0.19 -1.66 -6.84
CA LEU A 152 -0.36 -0.54 -5.91
C LEU A 152 -1.67 0.18 -6.24
N GLU A 153 -2.58 0.23 -5.27
CA GLU A 153 -3.89 0.89 -5.39
C GLU A 153 -3.98 2.07 -4.41
N GLU A 154 -4.34 3.25 -4.92
CA GLU A 154 -4.61 4.42 -4.10
C GLU A 154 -6.12 4.59 -3.90
N ASN A 155 -6.55 4.99 -2.70
CA ASN A 155 -7.90 5.49 -2.50
C ASN A 155 -8.04 6.88 -3.14
N THR A 156 -8.83 6.99 -4.20
CA THR A 156 -9.07 8.25 -4.93
C THR A 156 -10.44 8.85 -4.64
N GLN A 157 -11.04 8.49 -3.51
CA GLN A 157 -12.34 8.98 -3.08
C GLN A 157 -12.29 10.50 -2.79
N SER A 158 -13.30 11.23 -3.26
CA SER A 158 -13.39 12.69 -3.08
C SER A 158 -14.21 13.15 -1.87
N LEU A 159 -15.08 12.29 -1.31
CA LEU A 159 -16.02 12.65 -0.25
C LEU A 159 -15.94 11.66 0.92
N ILE A 160 -15.62 12.14 2.12
CA ILE A 160 -15.59 11.34 3.35
C ILE A 160 -16.94 10.63 3.57
N GLY A 161 -16.90 9.36 3.98
CA GLY A 161 -18.08 8.57 4.36
C GLY A 161 -18.68 7.69 3.26
N ARG A 162 -18.22 7.79 2.01
CA ARG A 162 -18.47 6.77 0.99
C ARG A 162 -17.49 5.59 1.13
N PRO A 163 -17.77 4.43 0.52
CA PRO A 163 -16.77 3.38 0.38
C PRO A 163 -15.54 3.89 -0.41
N PRO A 164 -14.34 3.37 -0.11
CA PRO A 164 -13.13 3.74 -0.83
C PRO A 164 -13.21 3.36 -2.31
N ILE A 165 -12.62 4.21 -3.16
CA ILE A 165 -12.50 3.95 -4.61
C ILE A 165 -11.03 3.67 -4.89
N TRP A 166 -10.72 2.40 -5.19
CA TRP A 166 -9.36 1.96 -5.42
C TRP A 166 -8.98 2.14 -6.90
N THR A 167 -7.94 2.93 -7.15
CA THR A 167 -7.36 3.15 -8.47
C THR A 167 -5.97 2.53 -8.53
N GLU A 168 -5.75 1.61 -9.48
CA GLU A 168 -4.40 1.08 -9.77
C GLU A 168 -3.49 2.24 -10.21
N ARG A 169 -2.43 2.47 -9.45
CA ARG A 169 -1.42 3.49 -9.76
C ARG A 169 -0.20 2.90 -10.46
N GLN A 170 0.16 1.68 -10.08
CA GLN A 170 1.36 1.03 -10.59
C GLN A 170 1.26 -0.48 -10.45
N ARG A 171 1.79 -1.18 -11.46
CA ARG A 171 2.03 -2.61 -11.43
C ARG A 171 3.53 -2.85 -11.46
N LEU A 172 4.01 -3.63 -10.51
CA LEU A 172 5.41 -4.00 -10.37
C LEU A 172 5.55 -5.50 -10.68
N PRO A 173 6.67 -5.91 -11.30
CA PRO A 173 6.98 -7.33 -11.45
C PRO A 173 7.16 -7.99 -10.07
N SER A 174 7.20 -9.32 -10.05
CA SER A 174 7.62 -10.05 -8.86
C SER A 174 8.94 -9.51 -8.33
N PRO A 175 9.06 -9.25 -7.02
CA PRO A 175 10.35 -8.95 -6.42
C PRO A 175 11.37 -10.05 -6.70
N PRO A 176 12.67 -9.73 -6.82
CA PRO A 176 13.69 -10.75 -6.94
C PRO A 176 13.64 -11.70 -5.74
N ALA A 177 13.91 -12.98 -6.00
CA ALA A 177 14.09 -13.96 -4.95
C ALA A 177 15.18 -13.49 -3.98
N VAL A 178 15.02 -13.83 -2.69
CA VAL A 178 16.06 -13.55 -1.70
C VAL A 178 17.34 -14.27 -2.15
N PRO A 179 18.49 -13.58 -2.28
CA PRO A 179 19.75 -14.25 -2.54
C PRO A 179 19.98 -15.31 -1.47
N GLU A 180 20.29 -16.57 -1.85
CA GLU A 180 20.69 -17.57 -0.86
C GLU A 180 21.85 -16.98 -0.03
N ALA A 181 21.70 -17.01 1.29
CA ALA A 181 22.79 -16.60 2.16
C ALA A 181 24.04 -17.42 1.81
N PRO A 182 25.24 -16.82 1.75
CA PRO A 182 26.45 -17.56 1.47
C PRO A 182 26.56 -18.69 2.49
N ARG A 183 26.60 -19.94 2.01
CA ARG A 183 26.78 -21.11 2.87
C ARG A 183 28.14 -20.97 3.54
N THR A 184 28.14 -20.73 4.85
CA THR A 184 29.36 -20.77 5.65
C THR A 184 29.79 -22.23 5.73
N ASN A 185 30.89 -22.56 5.05
CA ASN A 185 31.57 -23.84 5.21
C ASN A 185 32.32 -23.91 6.55
#